data_AF-A0A518V8P0-F1
#
_entry.id   AF-A0A518V8P0-F1
#
_cell.length_a   1.000
_cell.length_b   1.000
_cell.length_c   1.000
_cell.angle_alpha   90.00
_cell.angle_beta   90.00
_cell.angle_gamma   90.00
#
_symmetry.space_group_name_H-M   'P 1'
#
loop_
_entity.id
_entity.type
_entity.pdbx_description
1 polymer ?
#
loop_
_entity_poly.entity_id
_entity_poly.type
_entity_poly.pdbx_seq_one_letter_code
_entity_poly.pdbx_strand_id
1 'polypeptide(L)'
;MKSKKNIVAGITTLLLLIAVLCMRVQVLAASSLATTTLPMSTFTDIDEHWAKSYIQFLAERGIVKGKYIPFRPNDPITRGEAIALLHRVTQYSYGVVASPVEAAKVDKRYPLVQEIKQAVGTMNAMLYADQKAYTRFNPGENTLYLLHLSAVKKPMRIGNVLESDWWLSTEHLQAPLNREEASMLLFHTILPTIRHDLHIEPARLQEGLNGYYQATLPNAYQDTKSLYATGIKGYRLLEDHSGSFQPTDTMTRGQFAVILQRLLITNEEQKQGQWSGSIQEQTRISNLLITAATYAYQSKNEQLMATYFSKDALHTLAKLRPLPLHDFIGSYQMIDSKDKTMKAIGAYLSNITGKYEVEYEMVKSEENSNPYGWMITKITHTQK
;
A
#
# COMPACT_ATOMS: atom_id res chain seq x y z
N MET A 1 -78.60 35.73 0.36
CA MET A 1 -77.26 35.60 -0.26
C MET A 1 -76.05 35.62 0.70
N LYS A 2 -76.22 35.64 2.04
CA LYS A 2 -75.11 35.61 3.01
C LYS A 2 -74.76 34.22 3.58
N SER A 3 -75.67 33.24 3.53
CA SER A 3 -75.45 31.90 4.11
C SER A 3 -74.55 30.98 3.25
N LYS A 4 -74.59 31.08 1.91
CA LYS A 4 -73.74 30.24 1.02
C LYS A 4 -72.25 30.64 1.01
N LYS A 5 -71.90 31.87 1.40
CA LYS A 5 -70.49 32.32 1.43
C LYS A 5 -69.72 31.84 2.67
N ASN A 6 -70.39 31.64 3.80
CA ASN A 6 -69.74 31.21 5.04
C ASN A 6 -69.46 29.70 5.08
N ILE A 7 -70.23 28.89 4.33
CA ILE A 7 -70.01 27.44 4.20
C ILE A 7 -68.79 27.16 3.30
N VAL A 8 -68.62 27.94 2.23
CA VAL A 8 -67.45 27.81 1.34
C VAL A 8 -66.16 28.24 2.04
N ALA A 9 -66.20 29.32 2.84
CA ALA A 9 -65.04 29.79 3.60
C ALA A 9 -64.57 28.81 4.69
N GLY A 10 -65.50 28.10 5.35
CA GLY A 10 -65.20 27.08 6.36
C GLY A 10 -64.65 25.77 5.79
N ILE A 11 -65.08 25.37 4.59
CA ILE A 11 -64.56 24.18 3.91
C ILE A 11 -63.15 24.43 3.35
N THR A 12 -62.85 25.65 2.86
CA THR A 12 -61.50 26.01 2.39
C THR A 12 -60.48 26.18 3.52
N THR A 13 -60.90 26.60 4.72
CA THR A 13 -59.98 26.68 5.89
C THR A 13 -59.74 25.32 6.53
N LEU A 14 -60.73 24.41 6.52
CA LEU A 14 -60.56 23.04 7.02
C LEU A 14 -59.66 22.18 6.12
N LEU A 15 -59.71 22.37 4.79
CA LEU A 15 -58.84 21.69 3.83
C LEU A 15 -57.37 22.20 3.87
N LEU A 16 -57.14 23.48 4.18
CA LEU A 16 -55.80 24.04 4.37
C LEU A 16 -55.14 23.59 5.69
N LEU A 17 -55.92 23.36 6.75
CA LEU A 17 -55.41 22.82 8.02
C LEU A 17 -55.06 21.33 7.95
N ILE A 18 -55.80 20.53 7.16
CA ILE A 18 -55.45 19.11 6.91
C ILE A 18 -54.22 19.01 5.99
N ALA A 19 -54.08 19.89 5.00
CA ALA A 19 -52.90 19.92 4.13
C ALA A 19 -51.59 20.34 4.85
N VAL A 20 -51.68 21.19 5.87
CA VAL A 20 -50.51 21.63 6.66
C VAL A 20 -50.18 20.66 7.82
N LEU A 21 -51.18 19.94 8.36
CA LEU A 21 -50.97 18.90 9.38
C LEU A 21 -50.48 17.57 8.79
N CYS A 22 -50.69 17.31 7.49
CA CYS A 22 -50.17 16.13 6.79
C CYS A 22 -48.74 16.28 6.25
N MET A 23 -48.06 17.42 6.40
CA MET A 23 -46.75 17.67 5.79
C MET A 23 -45.59 17.87 6.77
N ARG A 24 -45.70 17.38 8.02
CA ARG A 24 -44.66 17.50 9.05
C ARG A 24 -44.50 16.26 9.96
N VAL A 25 -44.68 15.02 9.48
CA VAL A 25 -44.06 13.83 10.12
C VAL A 25 -43.85 12.72 9.09
N GLN A 26 -42.68 12.71 8.43
CA GLN A 26 -42.06 11.48 7.91
C GLN A 26 -40.54 11.63 7.99
N VAL A 27 -40.01 11.50 9.19
CA VAL A 27 -38.64 10.99 9.37
C VAL A 27 -38.79 9.49 9.56
N LEU A 28 -38.41 8.72 8.54
CA LEU A 28 -37.52 7.55 8.63
C LEU A 28 -37.49 6.82 7.27
N ALA A 29 -36.29 6.36 6.91
CA ALA A 29 -35.95 5.39 5.87
C ALA A 29 -35.92 5.88 4.41
N ALA A 30 -34.91 6.68 4.08
CA ALA A 30 -34.21 6.60 2.79
C ALA A 30 -32.74 7.00 3.07
N SER A 31 -31.71 6.20 2.83
CA SER A 31 -31.58 4.89 2.22
C SER A 31 -30.26 4.34 2.76
N SER A 32 -30.23 3.03 3.02
CA SER A 32 -29.08 2.15 3.26
C SER A 32 -27.70 2.81 3.28
N LEU A 33 -26.95 2.52 4.33
CA LEU A 33 -25.49 2.51 4.32
C LEU A 33 -25.01 2.20 2.91
N ALA A 34 -24.26 3.12 2.29
CA ALA A 34 -23.25 2.69 1.33
C ALA A 34 -22.14 2.02 2.15
N THR A 35 -22.46 0.91 2.83
CA THR A 35 -21.53 -0.19 2.92
C THR A 35 -21.20 -0.47 1.47
N THR A 36 -20.04 0.01 1.03
CA THR A 36 -19.40 -0.55 -0.15
C THR A 36 -19.10 -1.99 0.24
N THR A 37 -20.11 -2.86 0.18
CA THR A 37 -19.91 -4.30 0.17
C THR A 37 -19.20 -4.52 -1.16
N LEU A 38 -17.87 -4.45 -1.13
CA LEU A 38 -17.08 -5.02 -2.22
C LEU A 38 -17.69 -6.40 -2.45
N PRO A 39 -18.17 -6.71 -3.67
CA PRO A 39 -18.82 -7.99 -3.92
C PRO A 39 -17.85 -9.06 -3.43
N MET A 40 -18.29 -9.86 -2.45
CA MET A 40 -17.50 -10.94 -1.88
C MET A 40 -17.00 -11.76 -3.07
N SER A 41 -15.68 -11.79 -3.26
CA SER A 41 -15.14 -12.47 -4.43
C SER A 41 -15.37 -13.96 -4.26
N THR A 42 -16.11 -14.55 -5.21
CA THR A 42 -16.51 -15.96 -5.21
C THR A 42 -15.85 -16.66 -6.39
N PHE A 43 -15.12 -17.74 -6.10
CA PHE A 43 -14.43 -18.54 -7.10
C PHE A 43 -15.05 -19.93 -7.20
N THR A 44 -15.22 -20.44 -8.43
CA THR A 44 -15.99 -21.66 -8.70
C THR A 44 -15.18 -22.95 -8.56
N ASP A 45 -13.86 -22.85 -8.38
CA ASP A 45 -12.91 -23.97 -8.51
C ASP A 45 -11.98 -24.12 -7.29
N ILE A 46 -12.31 -23.50 -6.16
CA ILE A 46 -11.50 -23.54 -4.95
C ILE A 46 -12.09 -24.41 -3.84
N ASP A 47 -13.31 -24.95 -3.99
CA ASP A 47 -14.06 -25.51 -2.87
C ASP A 47 -13.39 -26.70 -2.19
N GLU A 48 -12.75 -27.57 -2.97
CA GLU A 48 -12.00 -28.75 -2.51
C GLU A 48 -10.48 -28.51 -2.54
N HIS A 49 -10.04 -27.28 -2.82
CA HIS A 49 -8.63 -26.96 -2.97
C HIS A 49 -8.01 -26.59 -1.61
N TRP A 50 -6.83 -27.13 -1.28
CA TRP A 50 -6.13 -26.87 -0.02
C TRP A 50 -5.87 -25.37 0.24
N ALA A 51 -5.71 -24.59 -0.83
CA ALA A 51 -5.46 -23.14 -0.77
C ALA A 51 -6.74 -22.30 -0.54
N LYS A 52 -7.93 -22.92 -0.41
CA LYS A 52 -9.23 -22.23 -0.33
C LYS A 52 -9.26 -21.10 0.69
N SER A 53 -8.88 -21.38 1.93
CA SER A 53 -8.92 -20.41 3.03
C SER A 53 -8.00 -19.22 2.77
N TYR A 54 -6.81 -19.45 2.21
CA TYR A 54 -5.88 -18.40 1.82
C TYR A 54 -6.45 -17.50 0.71
N ILE A 55 -7.07 -18.10 -0.30
CA ILE A 55 -7.70 -17.38 -1.41
C ILE A 55 -8.89 -16.56 -0.92
N GLN A 56 -9.74 -17.15 -0.07
CA GLN A 56 -10.89 -16.46 0.54
C GLN A 56 -10.43 -15.29 1.43
N PHE A 57 -9.38 -15.48 2.23
CA PHE A 57 -8.80 -14.42 3.06
C PHE A 57 -8.36 -13.20 2.23
N LEU A 58 -7.72 -13.44 1.08
CA LEU A 58 -7.29 -12.38 0.16
C LEU A 58 -8.47 -11.75 -0.59
N ALA A 59 -9.50 -12.54 -0.89
CA ALA A 59 -10.72 -12.14 -1.58
C ALA A 59 -11.56 -11.17 -0.74
N GLU A 60 -11.74 -11.48 0.55
CA GLU A 60 -12.43 -10.64 1.53
C GLU A 60 -11.76 -9.26 1.69
N ARG A 61 -10.45 -9.20 1.47
CA ARG A 61 -9.63 -7.98 1.49
C ARG A 61 -9.52 -7.29 0.13
N GLY A 62 -10.15 -7.84 -0.90
CA GLY A 62 -10.15 -7.29 -2.26
C GLY A 62 -8.81 -7.36 -3.00
N ILE A 63 -7.85 -8.16 -2.51
CA ILE A 63 -6.52 -8.33 -3.11
C ILE A 63 -6.60 -9.21 -4.37
N VAL A 64 -7.30 -10.33 -4.24
CA VAL A 64 -7.73 -11.15 -5.39
C VAL A 64 -9.20 -10.84 -5.66
N LYS A 65 -9.58 -10.77 -6.94
CA LYS A 65 -10.93 -10.38 -7.35
C LYS A 65 -11.49 -11.39 -8.33
N GLY A 66 -12.76 -11.74 -8.16
CA GLY A 66 -13.48 -12.60 -9.08
C GLY A 66 -14.91 -12.81 -8.58
N LYS A 67 -15.88 -12.81 -9.49
CA LYS A 67 -17.28 -13.05 -9.15
C LYS A 67 -17.84 -14.15 -10.03
N TYR A 68 -17.99 -15.34 -9.46
CA TYR A 68 -18.41 -16.56 -10.17
C TYR A 68 -17.49 -16.91 -11.35
N ILE A 69 -16.19 -16.71 -11.17
CA ILE A 69 -15.15 -17.09 -12.15
C ILE A 69 -14.14 -18.04 -11.50
N PRO A 70 -13.41 -18.87 -12.26
CA PRO A 70 -12.36 -19.70 -11.70
C PRO A 70 -11.15 -18.86 -11.25
N PHE A 71 -10.57 -19.19 -10.09
CA PHE A 71 -9.28 -18.65 -9.62
C PHE A 71 -8.10 -19.34 -10.31
N ARG A 72 -8.27 -20.63 -10.62
CA ARG A 72 -7.26 -21.55 -11.15
C ARG A 72 -6.07 -21.73 -10.22
N PRO A 73 -6.29 -22.29 -9.01
CA PRO A 73 -5.26 -22.36 -7.98
C PRO A 73 -4.07 -23.27 -8.34
N ASN A 74 -4.26 -24.22 -9.26
CA ASN A 74 -3.22 -25.12 -9.76
C ASN A 74 -2.43 -24.56 -10.95
N ASP A 75 -2.93 -23.50 -11.59
CA ASP A 75 -2.21 -22.87 -12.70
C ASP A 75 -0.95 -22.17 -12.18
N PRO A 76 0.14 -22.14 -12.96
CA PRO A 76 1.29 -21.30 -12.67
C PRO A 76 0.87 -19.83 -12.49
N ILE A 77 1.44 -19.16 -11.50
CA ILE A 77 1.36 -17.70 -11.43
C ILE A 77 2.39 -17.10 -12.37
N THR A 78 1.99 -16.09 -13.16
CA THR A 78 2.93 -15.38 -14.03
C THR A 78 3.74 -14.34 -13.24
N ARG A 79 4.92 -13.96 -13.74
CA ARG A 79 5.76 -12.93 -13.11
C ARG A 79 5.03 -11.61 -12.91
N GLY A 80 4.28 -11.16 -13.92
CA GLY A 80 3.52 -9.91 -13.84
C GLY A 80 2.33 -9.96 -12.88
N GLU A 81 1.63 -11.09 -12.79
CA GLU A 81 0.58 -11.29 -11.78
C GLU A 81 1.15 -11.25 -10.36
N ALA A 82 2.31 -11.86 -10.15
CA ALA A 82 2.97 -11.87 -8.84
C ALA A 82 3.33 -10.47 -8.36
N ILE A 83 3.92 -9.63 -9.22
CA ILE A 83 4.23 -8.22 -8.90
C ILE A 83 2.95 -7.46 -8.56
N ALA A 84 1.90 -7.60 -9.38
CA ALA A 84 0.63 -6.92 -9.16
C ALA A 84 -0.01 -7.32 -7.82
N LEU A 85 -0.03 -8.62 -7.48
CA LEU A 85 -0.60 -9.10 -6.24
C LEU A 85 0.22 -8.69 -5.01
N LEU A 86 1.55 -8.70 -5.08
CA LEU A 86 2.42 -8.16 -4.02
C LEU A 86 2.13 -6.68 -3.81
N HIS A 87 2.04 -5.91 -4.89
CA HIS A 87 1.68 -4.50 -4.82
C HIS A 87 0.31 -4.28 -4.15
N ARG A 88 -0.70 -5.08 -4.47
CA ARG A 88 -2.02 -5.00 -3.82
C ARG A 88 -1.95 -5.32 -2.33
N VAL A 89 -1.16 -6.30 -1.90
CA VAL A 89 -0.93 -6.58 -0.47
C VAL A 89 -0.28 -5.36 0.18
N THR A 90 0.79 -4.82 -0.41
CA THR A 90 1.48 -3.64 0.11
C THR A 90 0.56 -2.43 0.20
N GLN A 91 -0.25 -2.18 -0.82
CA GLN A 91 -1.23 -1.09 -0.84
C GLN A 91 -2.34 -1.31 0.19
N TYR A 92 -2.79 -2.55 0.41
CA TYR A 92 -3.73 -2.85 1.48
C TYR A 92 -3.11 -2.54 2.85
N SER A 93 -1.86 -2.94 3.06
CA SER A 93 -1.16 -2.76 4.34
C SER A 93 -0.78 -1.30 4.64
N TYR A 94 -0.40 -0.51 3.63
CA TYR A 94 0.21 0.82 3.80
C TYR A 94 -0.46 1.93 2.98
N GLY A 95 -1.51 1.64 2.23
CA GLY A 95 -2.17 2.62 1.36
C GLY A 95 -1.34 2.92 0.11
N VAL A 96 -1.80 3.90 -0.67
CA VAL A 96 -1.08 4.35 -1.85
C VAL A 96 -0.10 5.44 -1.44
N VAL A 97 1.19 5.15 -1.54
CA VAL A 97 2.28 6.03 -1.07
C VAL A 97 3.06 6.72 -2.20
N ALA A 98 2.77 6.40 -3.46
CA ALA A 98 3.49 6.92 -4.61
C ALA A 98 2.59 6.96 -5.84
N SER A 99 2.99 7.70 -6.87
CA SER A 99 2.39 7.58 -8.20
C SER A 99 3.03 6.43 -8.99
N PRO A 100 2.39 5.94 -10.07
CA PRO A 100 3.03 5.01 -11.01
C PRO A 100 4.31 5.61 -11.61
N VAL A 101 5.38 4.83 -11.68
CA VAL A 101 6.64 5.27 -12.32
C VAL A 101 6.51 5.11 -13.83
N GLU A 102 6.20 6.20 -14.52
CA GLU A 102 5.94 6.19 -15.96
C GLU A 102 7.12 5.70 -16.81
N ALA A 103 8.34 5.98 -16.35
CA ALA A 103 9.60 5.62 -16.98
C ALA A 103 10.05 4.17 -16.68
N ALA A 104 9.28 3.39 -15.92
CA ALA A 104 9.63 2.00 -15.62
C ALA A 104 9.82 1.19 -16.92
N LYS A 105 10.89 0.40 -16.99
CA LYS A 105 11.32 -0.35 -18.17
C LYS A 105 10.50 -1.63 -18.41
N VAL A 106 9.21 -1.43 -18.70
CA VAL A 106 8.22 -2.49 -18.86
C VAL A 106 7.35 -2.28 -20.11
N ASP A 107 6.95 -3.37 -20.77
CA ASP A 107 6.02 -3.33 -21.91
C ASP A 107 4.68 -2.68 -21.53
N LYS A 108 4.36 -1.58 -22.19
CA LYS A 108 3.10 -0.84 -21.98
C LYS A 108 1.86 -1.62 -22.41
N ARG A 109 2.01 -2.69 -23.20
CA ARG A 109 0.91 -3.53 -23.68
C ARG A 109 0.50 -4.61 -22.67
N TYR A 110 1.31 -4.87 -21.64
CA TYR A 110 0.97 -5.87 -20.64
C TYR A 110 -0.27 -5.45 -19.84
N PRO A 111 -1.29 -6.32 -19.66
CA PRO A 111 -2.57 -5.93 -19.06
C PRO A 111 -2.47 -5.30 -17.67
N LEU A 112 -1.52 -5.74 -16.83
CA LEU A 112 -1.33 -5.23 -15.46
C LEU A 112 -0.21 -4.19 -15.36
N VAL A 113 0.20 -3.57 -16.48
CA VAL A 113 1.36 -2.66 -16.49
C VAL A 113 1.22 -1.48 -15.52
N GLN A 114 0.01 -0.97 -15.31
CA GLN A 114 -0.22 0.12 -14.37
C GLN A 114 0.05 -0.31 -12.92
N GLU A 115 -0.36 -1.52 -12.55
CA GLU A 115 -0.07 -2.08 -11.23
C GLU A 115 1.43 -2.34 -11.05
N ILE A 116 2.13 -2.76 -12.11
CA ILE A 116 3.60 -2.93 -12.06
C ILE A 116 4.30 -1.58 -11.88
N LYS A 117 3.91 -0.55 -12.65
CA LYS A 117 4.46 0.81 -12.51
C LYS A 117 4.21 1.38 -11.13
N GLN A 118 3.03 1.13 -10.58
CA GLN A 118 2.65 1.50 -9.23
C GLN A 118 3.48 0.72 -8.20
N ALA A 119 3.71 -0.58 -8.39
CA ALA A 119 4.57 -1.41 -7.55
C ALA A 119 5.99 -0.84 -7.43
N VAL A 120 6.58 -0.44 -8.57
CA VAL A 120 7.91 0.20 -8.61
C VAL A 120 7.92 1.47 -7.75
N GLY A 121 6.94 2.36 -7.96
CA GLY A 121 6.82 3.59 -7.18
C GLY A 121 6.64 3.31 -5.69
N THR A 122 5.79 2.35 -5.33
CA THR A 122 5.55 1.94 -3.95
C THR A 122 6.80 1.40 -3.27
N MET A 123 7.54 0.48 -3.89
CA MET A 123 8.78 -0.05 -3.30
C MET A 123 9.79 1.07 -3.04
N ASN A 124 9.94 2.00 -3.99
CA ASN A 124 10.86 3.11 -3.86
C ASN A 124 10.43 4.06 -2.74
N ALA A 125 9.16 4.47 -2.72
CA ALA A 125 8.64 5.40 -1.73
C ALA A 125 8.66 4.80 -0.31
N MET A 126 8.34 3.52 -0.14
CA MET A 126 8.44 2.86 1.17
C MET A 126 9.87 2.82 1.69
N LEU A 127 10.84 2.60 0.81
CA LEU A 127 12.24 2.68 1.18
C LEU A 127 12.63 4.14 1.53
N TYR A 128 12.26 5.13 0.73
CA TYR A 128 12.62 6.54 0.98
C TYR A 128 11.97 7.11 2.25
N ALA A 129 10.70 6.77 2.52
CA ALA A 129 10.00 7.16 3.73
C ALA A 129 10.68 6.63 5.00
N ASP A 130 11.45 5.55 4.90
CA ASP A 130 12.23 4.99 6.01
C ASP A 130 13.63 5.64 6.14
N GLN A 131 14.14 6.28 5.08
CA GLN A 131 15.55 6.64 4.95
C GLN A 131 15.92 8.05 5.41
N LYS A 132 15.00 9.02 5.45
CA LYS A 132 15.31 10.44 5.76
C LYS A 132 16.47 11.02 4.92
N ALA A 133 16.83 10.38 3.80
CA ALA A 133 18.00 10.70 2.98
C ALA A 133 17.88 10.03 1.60
N TYR A 134 18.37 10.71 0.56
CA TYR A 134 18.39 10.18 -0.80
C TYR A 134 19.38 9.02 -0.92
N THR A 135 18.93 7.89 -1.47
CA THR A 135 19.80 6.81 -1.95
C THR A 135 19.65 6.64 -3.45
N ARG A 136 20.73 6.22 -4.11
CA ARG A 136 20.69 5.81 -5.53
C ARG A 136 20.08 4.41 -5.72
N PHE A 137 19.86 3.68 -4.63
CA PHE A 137 19.27 2.35 -4.69
C PHE A 137 17.76 2.43 -4.97
N ASN A 138 17.32 1.82 -6.08
CA ASN A 138 15.94 1.83 -6.53
C ASN A 138 15.40 0.38 -6.52
N PRO A 139 14.76 -0.07 -5.42
CA PRO A 139 14.31 -1.46 -5.29
C PRO A 139 13.32 -1.86 -6.38
N GLY A 140 12.44 -0.96 -6.81
CA GLY A 140 11.46 -1.24 -7.85
C GLY A 140 12.11 -1.49 -9.22
N GLU A 141 13.02 -0.62 -9.65
CA GLU A 141 13.74 -0.80 -10.91
C GLU A 141 14.68 -2.01 -10.88
N ASN A 142 15.37 -2.22 -9.75
CA ASN A 142 16.22 -3.39 -9.55
C ASN A 142 15.42 -4.68 -9.68
N THR A 143 14.20 -4.72 -9.14
CA THR A 143 13.29 -5.86 -9.27
C THR A 143 13.00 -6.19 -10.75
N LEU A 144 12.66 -5.18 -11.55
CA LEU A 144 12.38 -5.37 -12.98
C LEU A 144 13.64 -5.83 -13.74
N TYR A 145 14.79 -5.25 -13.41
CA TYR A 145 16.07 -5.62 -14.02
C TYR A 145 16.46 -7.06 -13.73
N LEU A 146 16.31 -7.50 -12.47
CA LEU A 146 16.64 -8.86 -12.05
C LEU A 146 15.71 -9.89 -12.69
N LEU A 147 14.41 -9.58 -12.83
CA LEU A 147 13.51 -10.43 -13.61
C LEU A 147 13.90 -10.49 -15.08
N HIS A 148 14.32 -9.38 -15.68
CA HIS A 148 14.83 -9.38 -17.06
C HIS A 148 16.05 -10.31 -17.17
N LEU A 149 17.03 -10.20 -16.26
CA LEU A 149 18.19 -11.08 -16.23
C LEU A 149 17.80 -12.56 -16.14
N SER A 150 16.88 -12.89 -15.23
CA SER A 150 16.35 -14.26 -15.11
C SER A 150 15.68 -14.73 -16.40
N ALA A 151 14.87 -13.88 -17.04
CA ALA A 151 14.18 -14.19 -18.30
C ALA A 151 15.16 -14.51 -19.44
N VAL A 152 16.30 -13.81 -19.49
CA VAL A 152 17.38 -14.07 -20.47
C VAL A 152 18.43 -15.06 -19.96
N LYS A 153 18.11 -15.84 -18.92
CA LYS A 153 18.95 -16.90 -18.33
C LYS A 153 20.31 -16.39 -17.82
N LYS A 154 20.39 -15.13 -17.39
CA LYS A 154 21.54 -14.55 -16.70
C LYS A 154 21.34 -14.60 -15.17
N PRO A 155 22.41 -14.68 -14.36
CA PRO A 155 22.29 -14.66 -12.90
C PRO A 155 21.60 -13.39 -12.40
N MET A 156 20.67 -13.51 -11.45
CA MET A 156 20.01 -12.37 -10.79
C MET A 156 20.97 -11.69 -9.80
N ARG A 157 21.89 -10.87 -10.33
CA ARG A 157 22.84 -10.10 -9.52
C ARG A 157 22.88 -8.66 -10.00
N ILE A 158 22.83 -7.72 -9.06
CA ILE A 158 23.01 -6.30 -9.34
C ILE A 158 24.51 -6.07 -9.60
N GLY A 159 24.89 -5.91 -10.88
CA GLY A 159 26.24 -5.53 -11.31
C GLY A 159 26.36 -4.02 -11.58
N ASN A 160 27.51 -3.59 -12.10
CA ASN A 160 27.64 -2.24 -12.67
C ASN A 160 26.74 -2.16 -13.92
N VAL A 161 25.55 -1.60 -13.78
CA VAL A 161 24.58 -1.47 -14.88
C VAL A 161 25.16 -0.49 -15.90
N LEU A 162 25.78 -1.01 -16.96
CA LEU A 162 26.34 -0.24 -18.07
C LEU A 162 25.44 -0.24 -19.32
N GLU A 163 24.38 -1.04 -19.37
CA GLU A 163 23.54 -1.17 -20.57
C GLU A 163 22.18 -0.46 -20.41
N SER A 164 21.91 0.50 -21.29
CA SER A 164 20.66 1.24 -21.39
C SER A 164 19.52 0.42 -22.02
N ASP A 165 19.82 -0.68 -22.71
CA ASP A 165 18.90 -1.31 -23.69
C ASP A 165 18.21 -2.59 -23.18
N TRP A 166 17.82 -2.58 -21.91
CA TRP A 166 17.01 -3.67 -21.34
C TRP A 166 15.57 -3.22 -21.10
N TRP A 167 14.64 -4.17 -21.22
CA TRP A 167 13.23 -3.97 -20.87
C TRP A 167 12.58 -5.32 -20.54
N LEU A 168 11.49 -5.26 -19.77
CA LEU A 168 10.69 -6.44 -19.45
C LEU A 168 9.52 -6.55 -20.45
N SER A 169 9.61 -7.51 -21.37
CA SER A 169 8.60 -7.70 -22.41
C SER A 169 7.30 -8.32 -21.87
N THR A 170 6.22 -8.23 -22.64
CA THR A 170 4.97 -8.93 -22.33
C THR A 170 5.20 -10.44 -22.18
N GLU A 171 6.04 -11.04 -23.02
CA GLU A 171 6.42 -12.46 -22.92
C GLU A 171 7.15 -12.76 -21.61
N HIS A 172 8.13 -11.93 -21.23
CA HIS A 172 8.85 -12.10 -19.96
C HIS A 172 7.89 -12.03 -18.76
N LEU A 173 6.88 -11.16 -18.81
CA LEU A 173 5.89 -10.98 -17.76
C LEU A 173 4.84 -12.09 -17.69
N GLN A 174 4.49 -12.69 -18.83
CA GLN A 174 3.57 -13.82 -18.93
C GLN A 174 4.21 -15.16 -18.58
N ALA A 175 5.54 -15.23 -18.56
CA ALA A 175 6.25 -16.44 -18.14
C ALA A 175 5.89 -16.83 -16.69
N PRO A 176 5.85 -18.14 -16.37
CA PRO A 176 5.69 -18.62 -15.00
C PRO A 176 6.77 -18.09 -14.07
N LEU A 177 6.39 -17.78 -12.83
CA LEU A 177 7.29 -17.40 -11.75
C LEU A 177 7.85 -18.67 -11.08
N ASN A 178 9.17 -18.74 -10.92
CA ASN A 178 9.80 -19.77 -10.09
C ASN A 178 10.05 -19.30 -8.64
N ARG A 179 10.37 -20.22 -7.74
CA ARG A 179 10.60 -19.91 -6.31
C ARG A 179 11.76 -18.95 -6.08
N GLU A 180 12.83 -19.03 -6.87
CA GLU A 180 13.96 -18.11 -6.74
C GLU A 180 13.60 -16.67 -7.13
N GLU A 181 12.87 -16.48 -8.23
CA GLU A 181 12.32 -15.19 -8.64
C GLU A 181 11.35 -14.65 -7.59
N ALA A 182 10.46 -15.49 -7.05
CA ALA A 182 9.55 -15.11 -5.99
C ALA A 182 10.29 -14.59 -4.75
N SER A 183 11.40 -15.23 -4.36
CA SER A 183 12.23 -14.75 -3.25
C SER A 183 12.82 -13.36 -3.52
N MET A 184 13.23 -13.11 -4.76
CA MET A 184 13.77 -11.82 -5.18
C MET A 184 12.69 -10.72 -5.13
N LEU A 185 11.47 -11.02 -5.58
CA LEU A 185 10.34 -10.09 -5.50
C LEU A 185 10.00 -9.75 -4.04
N LEU A 186 9.91 -10.76 -3.18
CA LEU A 186 9.61 -10.58 -1.76
C LEU A 186 10.69 -9.78 -1.06
N PHE A 187 11.96 -10.11 -1.30
CA PHE A 187 13.10 -9.40 -0.71
C PHE A 187 13.01 -7.89 -0.93
N HIS A 188 12.74 -7.44 -2.17
CA HIS A 188 12.61 -6.02 -2.47
C HIS A 188 11.33 -5.41 -1.92
N THR A 189 10.25 -6.20 -1.82
CA THR A 189 8.97 -5.77 -1.23
C THR A 189 9.11 -5.49 0.27
N ILE A 190 9.86 -6.32 1.01
CA ILE A 190 10.08 -6.16 2.46
C ILE A 190 11.42 -5.50 2.80
N LEU A 191 12.10 -4.92 1.81
CA LEU A 191 13.42 -4.32 2.01
C LEU A 191 13.47 -3.27 3.14
N PRO A 192 12.46 -2.39 3.34
CA PRO A 192 12.47 -1.47 4.48
C PRO A 192 12.58 -2.20 5.83
N THR A 193 11.86 -3.32 5.98
CA THR A 193 11.94 -4.18 7.18
C THR A 193 13.33 -4.80 7.31
N ILE A 194 13.85 -5.41 6.24
CA ILE A 194 15.21 -6.01 6.24
C ILE A 194 16.27 -4.99 6.65
N ARG A 195 16.23 -3.80 6.05
CA ARG A 195 17.17 -2.72 6.37
C ARG A 195 17.07 -2.30 7.84
N HIS A 196 15.86 -2.20 8.37
CA HIS A 196 15.62 -1.84 9.76
C HIS A 196 16.18 -2.89 10.73
N ASP A 197 15.85 -4.17 10.53
CA ASP A 197 16.27 -5.28 11.40
C ASP A 197 17.79 -5.45 11.42
N LEU A 198 18.45 -5.12 10.31
CA LEU A 198 19.91 -5.17 10.17
C LEU A 198 20.61 -3.88 10.58
N HIS A 199 19.87 -2.85 11.01
CA HIS A 199 20.38 -1.53 11.37
C HIS A 199 21.27 -0.90 10.27
N ILE A 200 20.90 -1.10 9.00
CA ILE A 200 21.68 -0.57 7.88
C ILE A 200 21.38 0.91 7.71
N GLU A 201 22.42 1.74 7.73
CA GLU A 201 22.28 3.16 7.46
C GLU A 201 21.82 3.43 6.01
N PRO A 202 20.87 4.35 5.78
CA PRO A 202 20.31 4.65 4.46
C PRO A 202 21.36 4.90 3.37
N ALA A 203 22.38 5.70 3.68
CA ALA A 203 23.45 6.06 2.76
C ALA A 203 24.37 4.87 2.39
N ARG A 204 24.35 3.81 3.20
CA ARG A 204 25.18 2.60 3.03
C ARG A 204 24.37 1.39 2.61
N LEU A 205 23.14 1.57 2.14
CA LEU A 205 22.23 0.45 1.84
C LEU A 205 22.88 -0.63 0.98
N GLN A 206 23.49 -0.27 -0.15
CA GLN A 206 24.13 -1.25 -1.04
C GLN A 206 25.27 -2.02 -0.34
N GLU A 207 26.12 -1.32 0.41
CA GLU A 207 27.24 -1.92 1.14
C GLU A 207 26.75 -2.82 2.27
N GLY A 208 25.74 -2.37 3.02
CA GLY A 208 25.11 -3.13 4.09
C GLY A 208 24.42 -4.40 3.57
N LEU A 209 23.71 -4.31 2.45
CA LEU A 209 23.12 -5.49 1.80
C LEU A 209 24.19 -6.46 1.30
N ASN A 210 25.28 -5.96 0.72
CA ASN A 210 26.41 -6.82 0.33
C ASN A 210 27.00 -7.54 1.56
N GLY A 211 27.21 -6.83 2.67
CA GLY A 211 27.66 -7.43 3.93
C GLY A 211 26.68 -8.49 4.47
N TYR A 212 25.38 -8.18 4.45
CA TYR A 212 24.33 -9.11 4.83
C TYR A 212 24.33 -10.39 3.98
N TYR A 213 24.45 -10.24 2.66
CA TYR A 213 24.56 -11.37 1.76
C TYR A 213 25.79 -12.24 2.07
N GLN A 214 26.96 -11.65 2.30
CA GLN A 214 28.15 -12.42 2.66
C GLN A 214 27.97 -13.16 4.00
N ALA A 215 27.36 -12.52 4.98
CA ALA A 215 27.10 -13.11 6.30
C ALA A 215 26.08 -14.27 6.26
N THR A 216 25.17 -14.27 5.30
CA THR A 216 24.13 -15.30 5.17
C THR A 216 24.57 -16.51 4.36
N LEU A 217 25.61 -16.41 3.51
CA LEU A 217 26.11 -17.50 2.68
C LEU A 217 26.39 -18.82 3.43
N PRO A 218 26.98 -18.83 4.65
CA PRO A 218 27.20 -20.08 5.39
C PRO A 218 25.91 -20.83 5.74
N ASN A 219 24.77 -20.14 5.80
CA ASN A 219 23.45 -20.68 6.14
C ASN A 219 22.52 -20.81 4.92
N ALA A 220 23.09 -20.71 3.71
CA ALA A 220 22.37 -20.88 2.46
C ALA A 220 21.69 -22.25 2.37
N TYR A 221 20.62 -22.32 1.58
CA TYR A 221 20.00 -23.60 1.26
C TYR A 221 20.97 -24.50 0.49
N GLN A 222 20.83 -25.81 0.66
CA GLN A 222 21.75 -26.78 0.02
C GLN A 222 21.64 -26.78 -1.50
N ASP A 223 20.46 -26.44 -2.02
CA ASP A 223 20.08 -26.50 -3.42
C ASP A 223 20.04 -25.13 -4.12
N THR A 224 20.30 -24.03 -3.41
CA THR A 224 20.52 -22.72 -4.04
C THR A 224 21.49 -21.84 -3.26
N LYS A 225 22.29 -21.07 -4.01
CA LYS A 225 23.13 -19.99 -3.49
C LYS A 225 22.52 -18.60 -3.74
N SER A 226 21.22 -18.54 -4.03
CA SER A 226 20.51 -17.28 -4.20
C SER A 226 20.62 -16.43 -2.94
N LEU A 227 21.06 -15.20 -3.16
CA LEU A 227 21.17 -14.17 -2.12
C LEU A 227 19.78 -13.83 -1.55
N TYR A 228 18.76 -13.85 -2.41
CA TYR A 228 17.40 -13.48 -2.03
C TYR A 228 16.70 -14.57 -1.24
N ALA A 229 16.81 -15.84 -1.68
CA ALA A 229 16.22 -16.97 -0.98
C ALA A 229 16.73 -17.05 0.46
N THR A 230 18.05 -16.99 0.63
CA THR A 230 18.68 -17.01 1.96
C THR A 230 18.39 -15.73 2.74
N GLY A 231 18.39 -14.58 2.06
CA GLY A 231 18.17 -13.26 2.66
C GLY A 231 16.74 -13.02 3.18
N ILE A 232 15.76 -13.84 2.78
CA ILE A 232 14.40 -13.76 3.35
C ILE A 232 14.02 -14.97 4.22
N LYS A 233 14.96 -15.90 4.45
CA LYS A 233 14.72 -17.14 5.20
C LYS A 233 14.09 -16.85 6.57
N GLY A 234 14.72 -16.01 7.38
CA GLY A 234 14.24 -15.63 8.71
C GLY A 234 12.87 -14.94 8.77
N TYR A 235 12.32 -14.49 7.64
CA TYR A 235 10.98 -13.88 7.57
C TYR A 235 9.87 -14.91 7.33
N ARG A 236 10.22 -16.18 7.13
CA ARG A 236 9.27 -17.32 7.06
C ARG A 236 8.19 -17.17 5.99
N LEU A 237 8.45 -16.41 4.93
CA LEU A 237 7.50 -16.15 3.84
C LEU A 237 7.41 -17.35 2.88
N LEU A 238 8.55 -17.90 2.47
CA LEU A 238 8.67 -19.00 1.50
C LEU A 238 9.04 -20.35 2.11
N GLU A 239 9.35 -20.39 3.41
CA GLU A 239 9.85 -21.60 4.05
C GLU A 239 8.80 -22.72 4.07
N ASP A 240 9.29 -23.93 3.83
CA ASP A 240 8.62 -25.18 4.15
C ASP A 240 9.47 -26.00 5.15
N HIS A 241 8.93 -27.11 5.63
CA HIS A 241 9.60 -27.96 6.62
C HIS A 241 10.66 -28.90 6.01
N SER A 242 10.89 -28.86 4.70
CA SER A 242 11.73 -29.84 3.98
C SER A 242 13.23 -29.54 4.07
N GLY A 243 13.61 -28.29 4.35
CA GLY A 243 15.01 -27.85 4.41
C GLY A 243 15.66 -27.57 3.04
N SER A 244 14.99 -27.90 1.94
CA SER A 244 15.35 -27.54 0.56
C SER A 244 14.54 -26.33 0.07
N PHE A 245 15.12 -25.50 -0.79
CA PHE A 245 14.44 -24.30 -1.30
C PHE A 245 13.69 -24.53 -2.62
N GLN A 246 14.16 -25.45 -3.45
CA GLN A 246 13.62 -25.78 -4.79
C GLN A 246 13.58 -24.56 -5.73
N PRO A 247 14.74 -23.94 -6.04
CA PRO A 247 14.78 -22.63 -6.71
C PRO A 247 14.09 -22.59 -8.07
N THR A 248 14.12 -23.67 -8.83
CA THR A 248 13.59 -23.76 -10.20
C THR A 248 12.12 -24.13 -10.26
N ASP A 249 11.52 -24.52 -9.14
CA ASP A 249 10.13 -24.98 -9.14
C ASP A 249 9.20 -23.83 -9.49
N THR A 250 8.29 -24.11 -10.42
CA THR A 250 7.25 -23.16 -10.83
C THR A 250 6.22 -23.04 -9.73
N MET A 251 5.87 -21.81 -9.37
CA MET A 251 4.88 -21.54 -8.34
C MET A 251 3.47 -21.55 -8.91
N THR A 252 2.55 -22.21 -8.22
CA THR A 252 1.12 -22.10 -8.55
C THR A 252 0.50 -20.85 -7.92
N ARG A 253 -0.65 -20.41 -8.46
CA ARG A 253 -1.44 -19.33 -7.86
C ARG A 253 -1.87 -19.65 -6.43
N GLY A 254 -2.19 -20.90 -6.12
CA GLY A 254 -2.54 -21.35 -4.77
C GLY A 254 -1.37 -21.26 -3.79
N GLN A 255 -0.16 -21.67 -4.21
CA GLN A 255 1.06 -21.48 -3.41
C GLN A 255 1.37 -20.01 -3.18
N PHE A 256 1.21 -19.18 -4.20
CA PHE A 256 1.44 -17.74 -4.06
C PHE A 256 0.42 -17.06 -3.13
N ALA A 257 -0.84 -17.53 -3.10
CA ALA A 257 -1.85 -17.03 -2.16
C ALA A 257 -1.44 -17.23 -0.69
N VAL A 258 -0.79 -18.35 -0.34
CA VAL A 258 -0.25 -18.59 1.01
C VAL A 258 0.77 -17.53 1.39
N ILE A 259 1.68 -17.22 0.47
CA ILE A 259 2.75 -16.24 0.68
C ILE A 259 2.17 -14.84 0.88
N LEU A 260 1.20 -14.46 0.06
CA LEU A 260 0.52 -13.17 0.19
C LEU A 260 -0.21 -13.03 1.52
N GLN A 261 -0.88 -14.09 2.00
CA GLN A 261 -1.49 -14.07 3.34
C GLN A 261 -0.43 -13.90 4.42
N ARG A 262 0.67 -14.68 4.39
CA ARG A 262 1.77 -14.56 5.36
C ARG A 262 2.33 -13.16 5.40
N LEU A 263 2.65 -12.60 4.23
CA LEU A 263 3.15 -11.23 4.11
C LEU A 263 2.18 -10.21 4.71
N LEU A 264 0.88 -10.36 4.45
CA LEU A 264 -0.14 -9.45 4.98
C LEU A 264 -0.21 -9.52 6.50
N ILE A 265 -0.23 -10.72 7.08
CA ILE A 265 -0.24 -10.92 8.54
C ILE A 265 1.02 -10.30 9.16
N THR A 266 2.20 -10.59 8.60
CA THR A 266 3.46 -10.02 9.08
C THR A 266 3.46 -8.49 9.02
N ASN A 267 2.92 -7.90 7.94
CA ASN A 267 2.79 -6.44 7.84
C ASN A 267 1.87 -5.88 8.94
N GLU A 268 0.75 -6.54 9.24
CA GLU A 268 -0.17 -6.12 10.30
C GLU A 268 0.47 -6.18 11.68
N GLU A 269 1.14 -7.29 12.02
CA GLU A 269 1.87 -7.47 13.27
C GLU A 269 2.97 -6.42 13.45
N GLN A 270 3.77 -6.18 12.41
CA GLN A 270 4.82 -5.16 12.44
C GLN A 270 4.26 -3.77 12.67
N LYS A 271 3.22 -3.37 11.93
CA LYS A 271 2.56 -2.07 12.12
C LYS A 271 2.05 -1.91 13.54
N GLN A 272 1.40 -2.93 14.08
CA GLN A 272 0.89 -2.89 15.45
C GLN A 272 2.04 -2.67 16.45
N GLY A 273 3.13 -3.44 16.31
CA GLY A 273 4.33 -3.29 17.13
C GLY A 273 4.90 -1.87 17.06
N GLN A 274 4.98 -1.28 15.86
CA GLN A 274 5.48 0.09 15.68
C GLN A 274 4.59 1.15 16.33
N TRP A 275 3.26 1.01 16.25
CA TRP A 275 2.33 1.96 16.86
C TRP A 275 2.38 1.91 18.39
N SER A 276 2.63 0.74 18.97
CA SER A 276 2.83 0.57 20.42
C SER A 276 4.29 0.74 20.87
N GLY A 277 5.21 0.96 19.94
CA GLY A 277 6.64 0.98 20.18
C GLY A 277 7.17 2.32 20.68
N SER A 278 8.48 2.47 20.60
CA SER A 278 9.23 3.70 20.87
C SER A 278 8.79 4.87 19.98
N ILE A 279 9.11 6.10 20.38
CA ILE A 279 8.86 7.31 19.58
C ILE A 279 9.50 7.21 18.19
N GLN A 280 10.64 6.53 18.06
CA GLN A 280 11.32 6.30 16.80
C GLN A 280 10.51 5.37 15.88
N GLU A 281 9.97 4.28 16.43
CA GLU A 281 9.10 3.35 15.69
C GLU A 281 7.79 4.00 15.26
N GLN A 282 7.16 4.76 16.18
CA GLN A 282 5.97 5.56 15.89
C GLN A 282 6.24 6.63 14.83
N THR A 283 7.42 7.26 14.87
CA THR A 283 7.86 8.21 13.84
C THR A 283 7.94 7.52 12.48
N ARG A 284 8.49 6.31 12.39
CA ARG A 284 8.64 5.56 11.13
C ARG A 284 7.28 5.25 10.50
N ILE A 285 6.35 4.67 11.26
CA ILE A 285 5.03 4.31 10.73
C ILE A 285 4.18 5.55 10.42
N SER A 286 4.27 6.60 11.24
CA SER A 286 3.60 7.88 10.97
C SER A 286 4.14 8.54 9.70
N ASN A 287 5.43 8.40 9.40
CA ASN A 287 6.00 8.96 8.17
C ASN A 287 5.36 8.33 6.91
N LEU A 288 5.11 7.02 6.94
CA LEU A 288 4.38 6.33 5.87
C LEU A 288 2.93 6.82 5.78
N LEU A 289 2.26 7.05 6.91
CA LEU A 289 0.92 7.64 6.94
C LEU A 289 0.90 9.01 6.24
N ILE A 290 1.81 9.91 6.61
CA ILE A 290 1.85 11.26 6.02
C ILE A 290 2.22 11.19 4.53
N THR A 291 3.05 10.22 4.12
CA THR A 291 3.37 9.95 2.71
C THR A 291 2.10 9.54 1.95
N ALA A 292 1.30 8.61 2.47
CA ALA A 292 0.05 8.18 1.86
C ALA A 292 -0.99 9.32 1.82
N ALA A 293 -1.10 10.09 2.89
CA ALA A 293 -1.97 11.27 2.97
C ALA A 293 -1.56 12.33 1.93
N THR A 294 -0.26 12.58 1.78
CA THR A 294 0.28 13.50 0.77
C THR A 294 -0.08 13.04 -0.64
N TYR A 295 0.08 11.75 -0.93
CA TYR A 295 -0.34 11.19 -2.21
C TYR A 295 -1.85 11.38 -2.46
N ALA A 296 -2.69 11.11 -1.46
CA ALA A 296 -4.13 11.30 -1.55
C ALA A 296 -4.50 12.75 -1.94
N TYR A 297 -3.79 13.72 -1.34
CA TYR A 297 -3.96 15.12 -1.66
C TYR A 297 -3.48 15.48 -3.07
N GLN A 298 -2.28 15.06 -3.45
CA GLN A 298 -1.68 15.35 -4.76
C GLN A 298 -2.46 14.73 -5.92
N SER A 299 -2.98 13.52 -5.72
CA SER A 299 -3.84 12.84 -6.70
C SER A 299 -5.23 13.47 -6.81
N LYS A 300 -5.57 14.43 -5.95
CA LYS A 300 -6.89 15.10 -5.88
C LYS A 300 -8.05 14.12 -5.74
N ASN A 301 -7.82 12.97 -5.10
CA ASN A 301 -8.84 11.96 -4.88
C ASN A 301 -9.63 12.32 -3.61
N GLU A 302 -10.80 12.94 -3.76
CA GLU A 302 -11.60 13.43 -2.62
C GLU A 302 -11.97 12.33 -1.63
N GLN A 303 -12.33 11.14 -2.12
CA GLN A 303 -12.69 10.01 -1.28
C GLN A 303 -11.49 9.55 -0.45
N LEU A 304 -10.31 9.46 -1.07
CA LEU A 304 -9.08 9.07 -0.38
C LEU A 304 -8.59 10.17 0.56
N MET A 305 -8.70 11.44 0.19
CA MET A 305 -8.37 12.57 1.08
C MET A 305 -9.20 12.52 2.36
N ALA A 306 -10.50 12.22 2.26
CA ALA A 306 -11.39 12.13 3.41
C ALA A 306 -11.02 11.00 4.39
N THR A 307 -10.26 9.99 3.96
CA THR A 307 -9.75 8.96 4.88
C THR A 307 -8.53 9.42 5.66
N TYR A 308 -7.77 10.42 5.18
CA TYR A 308 -6.55 10.88 5.86
C TYR A 308 -6.69 12.20 6.60
N PHE A 309 -7.60 13.08 6.16
CA PHE A 309 -7.72 14.45 6.68
C PHE A 309 -9.13 14.77 7.15
N SER A 310 -9.22 15.53 8.24
CA SER A 310 -10.45 16.23 8.60
C SER A 310 -10.77 17.33 7.59
N LYS A 311 -12.02 17.82 7.59
CA LYS A 311 -12.42 18.98 6.78
C LYS A 311 -11.60 20.23 7.12
N ASP A 312 -11.28 20.44 8.39
CA ASP A 312 -10.51 21.59 8.85
C ASP A 312 -9.03 21.52 8.40
N ALA A 313 -8.44 20.33 8.46
CA ALA A 313 -7.10 20.08 7.92
C ALA A 313 -7.04 20.35 6.41
N LEU A 314 -8.01 19.83 5.64
CA LEU A 314 -8.11 20.07 4.20
C LEU A 314 -8.32 21.56 3.88
N HIS A 315 -9.19 22.24 4.63
CA HIS A 315 -9.44 23.66 4.47
C HIS A 315 -8.17 24.49 4.71
N THR A 316 -7.36 24.08 5.70
CA THR A 316 -6.08 24.73 5.97
C THR A 316 -5.09 24.47 4.85
N LEU A 317 -4.91 23.20 4.42
CA LEU A 317 -4.02 22.85 3.31
C LEU A 317 -4.34 23.62 2.03
N ALA A 318 -5.62 23.76 1.68
CA ALA A 318 -6.05 24.47 0.48
C ALA A 318 -5.65 25.97 0.47
N LYS A 319 -5.42 26.57 1.64
CA LYS A 319 -4.99 27.97 1.78
C LYS A 319 -3.48 28.15 1.78
N LEU A 320 -2.70 27.09 2.04
CA LEU A 320 -1.25 27.18 2.11
C LEU A 320 -0.67 27.22 0.69
N ARG A 321 0.07 28.28 0.37
CA ARG A 321 0.87 28.37 -0.86
C ARG A 321 2.32 28.76 -0.57
N PRO A 322 3.28 27.99 -1.11
CA PRO A 322 3.12 26.71 -1.78
C PRO A 322 2.72 25.62 -0.78
N LEU A 323 2.18 24.53 -1.33
CA LEU A 323 1.70 23.39 -0.57
C LEU A 323 2.85 22.72 0.18
N PRO A 324 2.88 22.77 1.51
CA PRO A 324 3.94 22.18 2.31
C PRO A 324 3.55 20.73 2.60
N LEU A 325 3.59 19.89 1.56
CA LEU A 325 3.32 18.47 1.74
C LEU A 325 4.61 17.74 2.09
N HIS A 326 4.45 16.56 2.69
CA HIS A 326 5.59 15.73 3.04
C HIS A 326 6.32 15.28 1.78
N ASP A 327 7.55 15.74 1.62
CA ASP A 327 8.50 15.20 0.67
C ASP A 327 9.57 14.41 1.44
N PHE A 328 10.04 13.32 0.86
CA PHE A 328 11.02 12.40 1.45
C PHE A 328 12.40 13.04 1.66
N ILE A 329 12.62 14.24 1.13
CA ILE A 329 13.85 15.04 1.32
C ILE A 329 13.89 15.72 2.70
N GLY A 330 12.73 15.93 3.34
CA GLY A 330 12.65 16.59 4.65
C GLY A 330 12.89 15.67 5.84
N SER A 331 13.02 16.27 7.03
CA SER A 331 12.98 15.53 8.29
C SER A 331 11.56 15.46 8.82
N TYR A 332 11.23 14.35 9.48
CA TYR A 332 9.97 14.15 10.19
C TYR A 332 10.26 13.55 11.56
N GLN A 333 9.59 14.08 12.58
CA GLN A 333 9.75 13.67 13.96
C GLN A 333 8.44 13.80 14.73
N MET A 334 8.09 12.75 15.46
CA MET A 334 7.05 12.80 16.49
C MET A 334 7.54 13.62 17.69
N ILE A 335 6.71 14.55 18.16
CA ILE A 335 7.03 15.44 19.30
C ILE A 335 6.19 15.14 20.54
N ASP A 336 4.98 14.63 20.37
CA ASP A 336 4.12 14.13 21.45
C ASP A 336 3.29 12.97 20.92
N SER A 337 3.10 11.95 21.73
CA SER A 337 2.29 10.78 21.40
C SER A 337 1.63 10.23 22.66
N LYS A 338 0.31 10.05 22.57
CA LYS A 338 -0.56 9.50 23.58
C LYS A 338 -1.48 8.47 22.92
N ASP A 339 -2.16 7.66 23.72
CA ASP A 339 -3.00 6.54 23.25
C ASP A 339 -3.97 6.88 22.09
N LYS A 340 -4.47 8.13 22.05
CA LYS A 340 -5.45 8.60 21.05
C LYS A 340 -5.01 9.82 20.25
N THR A 341 -3.88 10.46 20.58
CA THR A 341 -3.47 11.71 19.95
C THR A 341 -1.99 11.72 19.68
N MET A 342 -1.61 12.24 18.52
CA MET A 342 -0.23 12.35 18.09
C MET A 342 0.04 13.73 17.54
N LYS A 343 1.24 14.23 17.82
CA LYS A 343 1.74 15.49 17.31
C LYS A 343 3.11 15.28 16.71
N ALA A 344 3.31 15.79 15.50
CA ALA A 344 4.56 15.66 14.78
C ALA A 344 4.96 16.96 14.13
N ILE A 345 6.26 17.14 13.93
CA ILE A 345 6.81 18.23 13.15
C ILE A 345 7.63 17.67 11.98
N GLY A 346 7.44 18.27 10.82
CA GLY A 346 8.26 18.02 9.66
C GLY A 346 8.94 19.31 9.19
N ALA A 347 10.22 19.22 8.85
CA ALA A 347 10.99 20.31 8.28
C ALA A 347 11.42 19.94 6.86
N TYR A 348 11.06 20.78 5.90
CA TYR A 348 11.18 20.46 4.47
C TYR A 348 11.82 21.62 3.72
N LEU A 349 12.30 21.33 2.50
CA LEU A 349 12.88 22.30 1.60
C LEU A 349 12.11 22.31 0.29
N SER A 350 11.59 23.48 -0.09
CA SER A 350 11.00 23.75 -1.39
C SER A 350 11.95 24.60 -2.24
N ASN A 351 12.18 24.21 -3.48
CA ASN A 351 12.93 25.03 -4.44
C ASN A 351 12.25 26.37 -4.76
N ILE A 352 10.94 26.48 -4.46
CA ILE A 352 10.14 27.68 -4.76
C ILE A 352 10.10 28.61 -3.54
N THR A 353 10.03 28.08 -2.32
CA THR A 353 9.81 28.90 -1.11
C THR A 353 10.81 28.71 0.02
N GLY A 354 11.88 27.97 -0.22
CA GLY A 354 12.89 27.73 0.79
C GLY A 354 12.39 26.77 1.87
N LYS A 355 12.88 26.97 3.10
CA LYS A 355 12.64 26.05 4.22
C LYS A 355 11.29 26.35 4.87
N TYR A 356 10.55 25.29 5.18
CA TYR A 356 9.28 25.41 5.88
C TYR A 356 9.13 24.29 6.92
N GLU A 357 8.32 24.57 7.94
CA GLU A 357 7.92 23.59 8.94
C GLU A 357 6.42 23.38 8.94
N VAL A 358 6.03 22.12 9.09
CA VAL A 358 4.64 21.70 9.19
C VAL A 358 4.46 20.90 10.45
N GLU A 359 3.51 21.33 11.26
CA GLU A 359 3.05 20.61 12.41
C GLU A 359 1.77 19.86 12.07
N TYR A 360 1.75 18.56 12.35
CA TYR A 360 0.61 17.68 12.15
C TYR A 360 0.06 17.27 13.50
N GLU A 361 -1.22 17.52 13.73
CA GLU A 361 -1.98 16.94 14.84
C GLU A 361 -2.87 15.83 14.29
N MET A 362 -2.79 14.66 14.91
CA MET A 362 -3.47 13.44 14.49
C MET A 362 -4.24 12.82 15.64
N VAL A 363 -5.40 12.24 15.33
CA VAL A 363 -6.25 11.55 16.29
C VAL A 363 -6.54 10.15 15.79
N LYS A 364 -6.51 9.18 16.72
CA LYS A 364 -6.87 7.79 16.42
C LYS A 364 -8.37 7.71 16.14
N SER A 365 -8.75 7.05 15.06
CA SER A 365 -10.15 6.92 14.64
C SER A 365 -10.44 5.48 14.24
N GLU A 366 -11.29 4.82 15.01
CA GLU A 366 -11.71 3.43 14.79
C GLU A 366 -12.68 3.30 13.59
N GLU A 367 -13.33 4.40 13.21
CA GLU A 367 -14.23 4.47 12.05
C GLU A 367 -13.47 4.76 10.74
N ASN A 368 -12.17 5.06 10.81
CA ASN A 368 -11.40 5.45 9.65
C ASN A 368 -10.97 4.23 8.82
N SER A 369 -11.18 4.31 7.50
CA SER A 369 -10.90 3.22 6.57
C SER A 369 -9.46 3.19 6.06
N ASN A 370 -8.60 4.14 6.46
CA ASN A 370 -7.19 4.10 6.07
C ASN A 370 -6.41 3.01 6.83
N PRO A 371 -5.30 2.48 6.27
CA PRO A 371 -4.57 1.33 6.85
C PRO A 371 -3.85 1.58 8.18
N TYR A 372 -3.91 2.82 8.70
CA TYR A 372 -3.22 3.26 9.89
C TYR A 372 -4.16 3.50 11.08
N GLY A 373 -5.44 3.78 10.84
CA GLY A 373 -6.41 4.09 11.91
C GLY A 373 -6.19 5.46 12.57
N TRP A 374 -5.52 6.38 11.89
CA TRP A 374 -5.24 7.74 12.36
C TRP A 374 -5.69 8.77 11.33
N MET A 375 -6.20 9.90 11.80
CA MET A 375 -6.66 11.00 10.95
C MET A 375 -5.90 12.28 11.31
N ILE A 376 -5.43 13.01 10.30
CA ILE A 376 -4.83 14.34 10.46
C ILE A 376 -5.96 15.33 10.65
N THR A 377 -6.07 15.89 11.86
CA THR A 377 -7.19 16.76 12.24
C THR A 377 -6.84 18.23 12.12
N LYS A 378 -5.56 18.59 12.23
CA LYS A 378 -5.09 19.97 12.10
C LYS A 378 -3.67 20.00 11.56
N ILE A 379 -3.40 21.04 10.77
CA ILE A 379 -2.11 21.31 10.16
C ILE A 379 -1.74 22.77 10.44
N THR A 380 -0.55 22.99 10.97
CA THR A 380 -0.01 24.34 11.19
C THR A 380 1.26 24.50 10.35
N HIS A 381 1.36 25.58 9.60
CA HIS A 381 2.51 25.86 8.75
C HIS A 381 3.25 27.10 9.24
N THR A 382 4.57 26.98 9.37
CA THR A 382 5.47 28.07 9.75
C THR A 382 6.52 28.20 8.65
N GLN A 383 6.51 29.34 7.95
CA GLN A 383 7.58 29.70 7.03
C GLN A 383 8.80 30.17 7.85
N LYS A 384 9.97 29.59 7.59
CA LYS A 384 11.21 29.91 8.32
C LYS A 384 12.11 30.87 7.55
#